data_AF-W4VLV7-F1
#
_entry.id   AF-W4VLV7-F1
#
_cell.length_a   1.000
_cell.length_b   1.000
_cell.length_c   1.000
_cell.angle_alpha   90.00
_cell.angle_beta   90.00
_cell.angle_gamma   90.00
#
_symmetry.space_group_name_H-M   'P 1'
#
loop_
_entity.id
_entity.type
_entity.pdbx_description
1 polymer ?
#
loop_
_entity_poly.entity_id
_entity_poly.type
_entity_poly.pdbx_seq_one_letter_code
_entity_poly.pdbx_strand_id
1 'polypeptide(L)'
;MKAIVCEKPRVFKRINKDNPPQLKKGTAIVNVKRIGVCGTDLHAFTGNQPFFEYPRALGHELAGVIESVGENSYGLKRGDQVSVIPYMECGKCIACRRGLTNCCTNMKVMGVHFDGGGWLNKSLCHVIISLKPMN
;
A
#
# COMPACT_ATOMS: atom_id res chain seq x y z
N MET A 1 11.60 -9.86 7.45
CA MET A 1 10.37 -10.21 6.68
C MET A 1 10.70 -10.42 5.21
N LYS A 2 9.99 -11.32 4.53
CA LYS A 2 10.23 -11.65 3.10
C LYS A 2 9.35 -10.78 2.19
N ALA A 3 9.87 -10.34 1.04
CA ALA A 3 9.11 -9.64 0.01
C ALA A 3 9.48 -10.10 -1.40
N ILE A 4 8.57 -9.91 -2.35
CA ILE A 4 8.84 -9.93 -3.78
C ILE A 4 8.93 -8.48 -4.26
N VAL A 5 10.03 -8.18 -4.92
CA VAL A 5 10.33 -6.85 -5.45
C VAL A 5 10.63 -6.99 -6.93
N CYS A 6 10.01 -6.16 -7.76
CA CYS A 6 10.41 -5.99 -9.15
C CYS A 6 11.72 -5.19 -9.14
N GLU A 7 12.85 -5.86 -9.39
CA GLU A 7 14.18 -5.25 -9.33
C GLU A 7 14.46 -4.40 -10.57
N LYS A 8 13.94 -4.85 -11.72
CA LYS A 8 13.96 -4.19 -13.03
C LYS A 8 12.90 -4.86 -13.92
N PRO A 9 12.63 -4.36 -15.13
CA PRO A 9 11.69 -5.01 -16.04
C PRO A 9 12.00 -6.51 -16.20
N ARG A 10 10.96 -7.32 -16.07
CA ARG A 10 10.91 -8.78 -16.17
C ARG A 10 11.68 -9.54 -15.09
N VAL A 11 12.14 -8.87 -14.04
CA VAL A 11 12.93 -9.50 -12.97
C VAL A 11 12.30 -9.25 -11.62
N PHE A 12 11.72 -10.31 -11.05
CA PHE A 12 11.34 -10.34 -9.64
C PHE A 12 12.46 -10.95 -8.80
N LYS A 13 12.72 -10.33 -7.66
CA LYS A 13 13.67 -10.81 -6.66
C LYS A 13 12.97 -10.96 -5.33
N ARG A 14 13.24 -12.08 -4.67
CA ARG A 14 12.86 -12.26 -3.27
C ARG A 14 13.91 -11.57 -2.40
N ILE A 15 13.47 -10.67 -1.53
CA ILE A 15 14.34 -10.00 -0.56
C ILE A 15 13.93 -10.33 0.87
N ASN A 16 14.88 -10.20 1.79
CA ASN A 16 14.63 -10.12 3.22
C ASN A 16 14.78 -8.66 3.66
N LYS A 17 13.86 -8.18 4.47
CA LYS A 17 13.89 -6.86 5.10
C LYS A 17 13.94 -7.04 6.61
N ASP A 18 15.01 -6.57 7.24
CA ASP A 18 15.32 -7.00 8.61
C ASP A 18 14.55 -6.22 9.68
N ASN A 19 13.89 -5.11 9.30
CA ASN A 19 13.14 -4.27 10.23
C ASN A 19 11.63 -4.36 10.00
N PRO A 20 10.83 -4.78 10.99
CA PRO A 20 9.37 -4.67 10.91
C PRO A 20 8.96 -3.19 10.88
N PRO A 21 7.87 -2.83 10.20
CA PRO A 21 7.36 -1.47 10.25
C PRO A 21 6.91 -1.12 11.67
N GLN A 22 7.18 0.11 12.06
CA GLN A 22 6.73 0.65 13.34
C GLN A 22 5.35 1.29 13.18
N LEU A 23 4.47 1.03 14.14
CA LEU A 23 3.15 1.63 14.19
C LEU A 23 3.31 3.14 14.39
N LYS A 24 2.74 3.94 13.49
CA LYS A 24 2.72 5.40 13.59
C LYS A 24 1.33 5.90 13.97
N LYS A 25 1.25 7.09 14.57
CA LYS A 25 -0.04 7.74 14.86
C LYS A 25 -0.89 7.85 13.58
N GLY A 26 -2.18 7.52 13.68
CA GLY A 26 -3.11 7.57 12.55
C GLY A 26 -2.88 6.48 11.49
N THR A 27 -2.18 5.40 11.85
CA THR A 27 -1.94 4.28 10.95
C THR A 27 -2.37 2.95 11.55
N ALA A 28 -2.65 1.99 10.67
CA ALA A 28 -2.83 0.58 11.02
C ALA A 28 -1.73 -0.26 10.38
N ILE A 29 -1.34 -1.33 11.05
CA ILE A 29 -0.50 -2.39 10.52
C ILE A 29 -1.42 -3.55 10.12
N VAL A 30 -1.47 -3.88 8.83
CA VAL A 30 -2.35 -4.94 8.29
C VAL A 30 -1.58 -6.18 7.86
N ASN A 31 -1.91 -7.32 8.47
CA ASN A 31 -1.54 -8.67 8.08
C ASN A 31 -2.23 -9.07 6.76
N VAL A 32 -1.57 -8.76 5.64
CA VAL A 32 -2.07 -9.06 4.29
C VAL A 32 -2.23 -10.56 4.11
N LYS A 33 -3.45 -10.98 3.73
CA LYS A 33 -3.81 -12.37 3.49
C LYS A 33 -3.93 -12.68 2.00
N ARG A 34 -4.28 -11.70 1.18
CA ARG A 34 -4.46 -11.82 -0.27
C ARG A 34 -3.99 -10.54 -0.97
N ILE A 35 -3.42 -10.73 -2.16
CA ILE A 35 -2.96 -9.67 -3.06
C ILE A 35 -3.52 -10.00 -4.43
N GLY A 36 -4.30 -9.09 -5.00
CA GLY A 36 -4.70 -9.11 -6.40
C GLY A 36 -3.56 -8.63 -7.29
N VAL A 37 -3.55 -9.13 -8.53
CA VAL A 37 -2.60 -8.72 -9.56
C VAL A 37 -3.35 -7.87 -10.57
N CYS A 38 -2.97 -6.60 -10.67
CA CYS A 38 -3.60 -5.64 -11.55
C CYS A 38 -2.86 -5.57 -12.90
N GLY A 39 -3.54 -5.08 -13.95
CA GLY A 39 -2.88 -4.76 -15.23
C GLY A 39 -1.71 -3.77 -15.06
N THR A 40 -1.81 -2.85 -14.10
CA THR A 40 -0.72 -1.92 -13.75
C THR A 40 0.52 -2.65 -13.24
N ASP A 41 0.37 -3.75 -12.49
CA ASP A 41 1.51 -4.56 -12.05
C ASP A 41 2.20 -5.25 -13.24
N LEU A 42 1.43 -5.65 -14.26
CA LEU A 42 1.98 -6.20 -15.50
C LEU A 42 2.71 -5.14 -16.33
N HIS A 43 2.18 -3.91 -16.40
CA HIS A 43 2.86 -2.79 -17.05
C HIS A 43 4.18 -2.44 -16.34
N ALA A 44 4.18 -2.41 -15.00
CA ALA A 44 5.41 -2.28 -14.22
C ALA A 44 6.35 -3.46 -14.51
N PHE A 45 5.89 -4.69 -14.42
CA PHE A 45 6.76 -5.85 -14.68
C PHE A 45 7.36 -5.83 -16.10
N THR A 46 6.63 -5.34 -17.11
CA THR A 46 7.13 -5.28 -18.50
C THR A 46 7.98 -4.04 -18.81
N GLY A 47 8.08 -3.07 -17.90
CA GLY A 47 8.82 -1.83 -18.12
C GLY A 47 8.05 -0.73 -18.87
N ASN A 48 6.73 -0.90 -19.05
CA ASN A 48 5.88 0.00 -19.84
C ASN A 48 5.05 0.96 -18.98
N GLN A 49 5.50 1.25 -17.75
CA GLN A 49 4.82 2.17 -16.84
C GLN A 49 5.74 3.38 -16.57
N PRO A 50 5.40 4.59 -17.08
CA PRO A 50 6.30 5.76 -17.05
C PRO A 50 6.51 6.38 -15.67
N PHE A 51 5.64 6.11 -14.69
CA PHE A 51 5.70 6.67 -13.34
C PHE A 51 6.35 5.73 -12.32
N PHE A 52 7.07 4.73 -12.81
CA PHE A 52 7.55 3.62 -12.02
C PHE A 52 9.06 3.65 -11.82
N GLU A 53 9.50 3.63 -10.57
CA GLU A 53 10.92 3.57 -10.20
C GLU A 53 11.25 2.20 -9.60
N TYR A 54 12.22 1.51 -10.20
CA TYR A 54 12.73 0.24 -9.67
C TYR A 54 13.89 0.49 -8.68
N PRO A 55 14.10 -0.39 -7.68
CA PRO A 55 13.28 -1.57 -7.36
C PRO A 55 11.96 -1.20 -6.67
N ARG A 56 10.93 -2.06 -6.76
CA ARG A 56 9.65 -1.85 -6.07
C ARG A 56 8.96 -3.13 -5.61
N ALA A 57 8.43 -3.14 -4.38
CA ALA A 57 7.38 -4.09 -4.04
C ALA A 57 6.07 -3.69 -4.76
N LEU A 58 5.55 -4.56 -5.63
CA LEU A 58 4.28 -4.32 -6.34
C LEU A 58 3.06 -4.60 -5.45
N GLY A 59 1.86 -4.43 -6.01
CA GLY A 59 0.60 -4.84 -5.39
C GLY A 59 -0.09 -3.72 -4.64
N HIS A 60 -1.30 -3.41 -5.06
CA HIS A 60 -2.18 -2.38 -4.49
C HIS A 60 -3.63 -2.83 -4.33
N GLU A 61 -3.91 -4.11 -4.63
CA GLU A 61 -5.20 -4.74 -4.43
C GLU A 61 -5.09 -5.70 -3.23
N LEU A 62 -5.20 -5.17 -2.01
CA LEU A 62 -4.81 -5.91 -0.81
C LEU A 62 -6.01 -6.15 0.10
N ALA A 63 -6.11 -7.38 0.61
CA ALA A 63 -7.04 -7.74 1.67
C ALA A 63 -6.31 -8.45 2.81
N GLY A 64 -6.67 -8.11 4.05
CA GLY A 64 -5.97 -8.61 5.22
C GLY A 64 -6.73 -8.44 6.53
N VAL A 65 -6.00 -8.59 7.62
CA VAL A 65 -6.50 -8.45 9.00
C VAL A 65 -5.66 -7.42 9.73
N ILE A 66 -6.27 -6.51 10.48
CA ILE A 66 -5.53 -5.55 11.32
C ILE A 66 -4.75 -6.32 12.40
N GLU A 67 -3.42 -6.20 12.38
CA GLU A 67 -2.54 -6.75 13.42
C GLU A 67 -2.37 -5.76 14.58
N SER A 68 -2.19 -4.48 14.27
CA SER A 68 -2.18 -3.39 15.25
C SER A 68 -2.69 -2.11 14.61
N VAL A 69 -3.25 -1.21 15.41
CA VAL A 69 -3.80 0.06 14.93
C VAL A 69 -3.63 1.11 16.01
N GLY A 70 -3.27 2.33 15.60
CA GLY A 70 -3.21 3.46 16.51
C GLY A 70 -4.60 3.94 16.93
N GLU A 71 -4.64 4.90 17.85
CA GLU A 71 -5.88 5.61 18.17
C GLU A 71 -6.54 6.14 16.89
N ASN A 72 -7.84 5.88 16.77
CA ASN A 72 -8.62 6.23 15.61
C ASN A 72 -10.08 6.44 15.99
N SER A 73 -10.77 7.30 15.26
CA SER A 73 -12.20 7.60 15.44
C SER A 73 -13.13 6.72 14.59
N TYR A 74 -12.58 5.73 13.88
CA TYR A 74 -13.30 4.92 12.91
C TYR A 74 -13.78 3.57 13.47
N GLY A 75 -13.54 3.31 14.76
CA GLY A 75 -13.89 2.04 15.40
C GLY A 75 -13.05 0.84 14.95
N LEU A 76 -11.95 1.08 14.23
CA LEU A 76 -11.06 0.02 13.77
C LEU A 76 -10.27 -0.55 14.95
N LYS A 77 -10.19 -1.88 15.00
CA LYS A 77 -9.48 -2.62 16.04
C LYS A 77 -8.72 -3.81 15.46
N ARG A 78 -7.78 -4.34 16.26
CA ARG A 78 -7.08 -5.58 15.95
C ARG A 78 -8.08 -6.71 15.67
N GLY A 79 -7.84 -7.47 14.61
CA GLY A 79 -8.70 -8.59 14.19
C GLY A 79 -9.73 -8.23 13.13
N ASP A 80 -9.98 -6.95 12.85
CA ASP A 80 -10.88 -6.54 11.78
C ASP A 80 -10.33 -6.96 10.41
N GLN A 81 -11.23 -7.44 9.55
CA GLN A 81 -10.93 -7.70 8.14
C GLN A 81 -11.04 -6.41 7.35
N VAL A 82 -10.02 -6.11 6.54
CA VAL A 82 -9.93 -4.85 5.80
C VAL A 82 -9.49 -5.07 4.36
N SER A 83 -10.02 -4.22 3.47
CA SER A 83 -9.47 -3.97 2.14
C SER A 83 -8.69 -2.65 2.17
N VAL A 84 -7.63 -2.57 1.38
CA VAL A 84 -6.74 -1.40 1.37
C VAL A 84 -7.11 -0.46 0.22
N ILE A 85 -7.39 0.80 0.54
CA ILE A 85 -7.47 1.88 -0.45
C ILE A 85 -6.04 2.36 -0.72
N PRO A 86 -5.49 2.21 -1.95
CA PRO A 86 -4.07 2.45 -2.22
C PRO A 86 -3.74 3.91 -2.60
N TYR A 87 -4.72 4.82 -2.51
CA TYR A 87 -4.62 6.20 -2.98
C TYR A 87 -4.33 7.18 -1.84
N MET A 88 -3.22 7.92 -1.95
CA MET A 88 -2.76 8.90 -1.00
C MET A 88 -2.83 10.28 -1.64
N GLU A 89 -3.89 10.99 -1.30
CA GLU A 89 -4.13 12.37 -1.73
C GLU A 89 -3.47 13.39 -0.80
N CYS A 90 -3.18 14.58 -1.32
CA CYS A 90 -2.41 15.61 -0.60
C CYS A 90 -3.22 16.43 0.41
N GLY A 91 -4.55 16.36 0.39
CA GLY A 91 -5.45 17.15 1.25
C GLY A 91 -5.49 18.67 0.97
N LYS A 92 -4.53 19.22 0.23
CA LYS A 92 -4.33 20.68 0.09
C LYS A 92 -4.65 21.26 -1.28
N CYS A 93 -4.71 20.46 -2.35
CA CYS A 93 -5.00 20.97 -3.70
C CYS A 93 -6.48 21.34 -3.88
N ILE A 94 -6.82 22.06 -4.96
CA ILE A 94 -8.20 22.49 -5.23
C ILE A 94 -9.18 21.31 -5.31
N ALA A 95 -8.77 20.18 -5.87
CA ALA A 95 -9.60 18.98 -5.95
C ALA A 95 -9.86 18.40 -4.55
N CYS A 96 -8.81 18.21 -3.73
CA CYS A 96 -8.95 17.73 -2.35
C CYS A 96 -9.84 18.65 -1.49
N ARG A 97 -9.66 19.97 -1.59
CA ARG A 97 -10.48 20.93 -0.82
C ARG A 97 -11.97 20.92 -1.22
N ARG A 98 -12.29 20.40 -2.40
CA ARG A 98 -13.66 20.20 -2.91
C ARG A 98 -14.19 18.78 -2.67
N GLY A 99 -13.45 17.93 -1.95
CA GLY A 99 -13.81 16.52 -1.75
C GLY A 99 -13.53 15.60 -2.96
N LEU A 100 -12.99 16.13 -4.06
CA LEU A 100 -12.66 15.37 -5.27
C LEU A 100 -11.25 14.76 -5.15
N THR A 101 -11.03 13.94 -4.13
CA THR A 101 -9.70 13.42 -3.77
C THR A 101 -9.08 12.54 -4.84
N ASN A 102 -9.89 11.86 -5.66
CA ASN A 102 -9.47 11.10 -6.84
C ASN A 102 -8.78 11.98 -7.91
N CYS A 103 -9.11 13.27 -7.98
CA CYS A 103 -8.51 14.23 -8.90
C CYS A 103 -7.33 15.01 -8.26
N CYS A 104 -6.73 14.47 -7.20
CA CYS A 104 -5.60 15.10 -6.53
C CYS A 104 -4.42 15.31 -7.49
N THR A 105 -3.93 16.55 -7.60
CA THR A 105 -2.80 16.91 -8.46
C THR A 105 -1.44 16.39 -7.95
N ASN A 106 -1.40 15.87 -6.72
CA ASN A 106 -0.23 15.24 -6.13
C ASN A 106 -0.62 13.87 -5.53
N MET A 107 -1.39 13.09 -6.30
CA MET A 107 -1.76 11.73 -5.93
C MET A 107 -0.52 10.84 -5.84
N LYS A 108 -0.44 10.03 -4.80
CA LYS A 108 0.52 8.92 -4.69
C LYS A 108 -0.25 7.62 -4.56
N VAL A 109 0.24 6.58 -5.21
CA VAL A 109 -0.42 5.27 -5.27
C VAL A 109 0.54 4.22 -4.74
N MET A 110 0.10 3.49 -3.73
CA MET A 110 0.80 2.33 -3.18
C MET A 110 1.10 1.32 -4.30
N GLY A 111 2.26 0.67 -4.27
CA GLY A 111 2.66 -0.29 -5.31
C GLY A 111 3.03 0.34 -6.67
N VAL A 112 2.92 1.67 -6.82
CA VAL A 112 3.35 2.43 -8.01
C VAL A 112 4.39 3.48 -7.62
N HIS A 113 4.01 4.43 -6.78
CA HIS A 113 4.85 5.57 -6.39
C HIS A 113 5.70 5.28 -5.14
N PHE A 114 5.34 4.26 -4.36
CA PHE A 114 6.07 3.74 -3.21
C PHE A 114 5.74 2.24 -3.04
N ASP A 115 6.46 1.55 -2.16
CA ASP A 115 6.29 0.10 -1.96
C ASP A 115 4.83 -0.30 -1.67
N GLY A 116 4.39 -1.35 -2.35
CA GLY A 116 3.09 -1.97 -2.22
C GLY A 116 3.07 -3.17 -1.28
N GLY A 117 2.05 -4.00 -1.47
CA GLY A 117 1.74 -5.13 -0.61
C GLY A 117 2.51 -6.42 -0.86
N GLY A 118 3.47 -6.46 -1.80
CA GLY A 118 4.25 -7.63 -2.22
C GLY A 118 5.09 -8.36 -1.16
N TRP A 119 4.70 -8.36 0.11
CA TRP A 119 5.38 -9.05 1.21
C TRP A 119 4.81 -10.47 1.39
N LEU A 120 5.70 -11.46 1.54
CA LEU A 120 5.39 -12.88 1.38
C LEU A 120 5.01 -13.63 2.66
N ASN A 121 5.20 -13.07 3.84
CA ASN A 121 4.98 -13.80 5.08
C ASN A 121 3.56 -13.58 5.63
N LYS A 122 2.78 -14.68 5.69
CA LYS A 122 1.39 -14.78 6.19
C LYS A 122 1.16 -14.33 7.64
N SER A 123 2.23 -14.01 8.36
CA SER A 123 2.17 -13.65 9.79
C SER A 123 2.55 -12.19 10.06
N LEU A 124 3.20 -11.49 9.14
CA LEU A 124 3.75 -10.15 9.39
C LEU A 124 3.90 -9.33 8.09
N CYS A 125 3.03 -9.50 7.09
CA CYS A 125 2.89 -8.43 6.11
C CYS A 125 2.22 -7.28 6.84
N HIS A 126 2.70 -6.07 6.69
CA HIS A 126 2.33 -4.97 7.57
C HIS A 126 2.23 -3.72 6.70
N VAL A 127 1.05 -3.54 6.13
CA VAL A 127 0.78 -2.34 5.32
C VAL A 127 0.37 -1.25 6.29
N ILE A 128 1.13 -0.15 6.29
CA ILE A 128 0.78 1.08 7.00
C ILE A 128 -0.25 1.81 6.15
N ILE A 129 -1.52 1.81 6.59
CA ILE A 129 -2.58 2.56 5.92
C ILE A 129 -2.87 3.80 6.74
N SER A 130 -2.87 4.97 6.09
CA SER A 130 -3.33 6.21 6.72
C SER A 130 -4.84 6.12 6.90
N LEU A 131 -5.30 6.25 8.14
CA LEU A 131 -6.72 6.23 8.46
C LEU A 131 -7.30 7.62 8.20
N LYS A 132 -7.97 7.79 7.06
CA LYS A 132 -8.71 9.02 6.73
C LYS A 132 -10.22 8.78 6.73
N PRO A 133 -11.03 9.81 7.00
CA PRO A 133 -12.48 9.68 6.92
C PRO A 133 -12.88 9.44 5.47
N MET A 134 -13.75 8.46 5.24
CA MET A 134 -14.60 8.46 4.05
C MET A 134 -15.77 9.40 4.37
N ASN A 135 -15.64 10.67 3.98
CA ASN A 135 -16.78 11.59 3.98
C ASN A 135 -17.61 11.37 2.71
#